data_AF-K8GGK2-F1
#
_entry.id   AF-K8GGK2-F1
#
_cell.length_a   1.000
_cell.length_b   1.000
_cell.length_c   1.000
_cell.angle_alpha   90.00
_cell.angle_beta   90.00
_cell.angle_gamma   90.00
#
_symmetry.space_group_name_H-M   'P 1'
#
loop_
_entity.id
_entity.type
_entity.pdbx_description
1 polymer ?
#
loop_
_entity_poly.entity_id
_entity_poly.type
_entity_poly.pdbx_seq_one_letter_code
_entity_poly.pdbx_strand_id
1 'polypeptide(L)'
;MNVPQKPGSRNPLFTLLVIGLFTAILLPASQSPNLFTLKPFGWSDVIQLLTFLLLISLFLERALEVFITPWRRDIDENLDNQVKHSERRITEIKEQIETENKQLETLIRLEEISSRDRKDIIAQFNPAQTIGDTNELNTQLHQEMERSKDLRLKRALYKSETRRIALWLALFIGLLISGVGIRALETLVTIQEFDQEPMFYNGQIFIFRSLDTLLTGGLIAGGSDGIHKLVRVFTTFLEETQTRIKNSLV
;
A
#
# COMPACT_ATOMS: atom_id res chain seq x y z
N MET A 1 3.13 -20.22 -24.32
CA MET A 1 3.83 -19.59 -23.18
C MET A 1 2.88 -19.64 -21.99
N ASN A 2 3.12 -20.56 -21.05
CA ASN A 2 2.21 -20.80 -19.92
C ASN A 2 2.34 -19.66 -18.91
N VAL A 3 1.25 -18.94 -18.67
CA VAL A 3 1.13 -18.03 -17.53
C VAL A 3 1.09 -18.90 -16.27
N PRO A 4 2.02 -18.76 -15.31
CA PRO A 4 1.86 -19.41 -14.03
C PRO A 4 0.66 -18.77 -13.33
N GLN A 5 -0.41 -19.54 -13.18
CA GLN A 5 -1.51 -19.19 -12.28
C GLN A 5 -0.93 -19.03 -10.87
N LYS A 6 -1.21 -17.89 -10.25
CA LYS A 6 -0.91 -17.64 -8.84
C LYS A 6 -2.03 -18.30 -8.02
N PRO A 7 -1.82 -19.43 -7.33
CA PRO A 7 -2.81 -19.89 -6.39
C PRO A 7 -2.78 -18.90 -5.22
N GLY A 8 -3.82 -18.09 -5.11
CA GLY A 8 -4.20 -17.45 -3.86
C GLY A 8 -4.65 -18.53 -2.89
N SER A 9 -3.73 -19.38 -2.40
CA SER A 9 -3.99 -20.20 -1.23
C SER A 9 -4.04 -19.24 -0.04
N ARG A 10 -5.24 -18.77 0.29
CA ARG A 10 -5.53 -18.37 1.67
C ARG A 10 -5.13 -19.56 2.51
N ASN A 11 -4.02 -19.43 3.25
CA ASN A 11 -3.54 -20.49 4.12
C ASN A 11 -4.72 -20.92 5.00
N PRO A 12 -5.21 -22.17 4.89
CA PRO A 12 -6.41 -22.60 5.62
C PRO A 12 -6.18 -22.51 7.13
N LEU A 13 -4.92 -22.66 7.55
CA LEU A 13 -4.45 -22.41 8.90
C LEU A 13 -4.67 -20.96 9.35
N PHE A 14 -4.42 -19.96 8.50
CA PHE A 14 -4.65 -18.56 8.85
C PHE A 14 -6.16 -18.27 8.99
N THR A 15 -6.99 -18.80 8.10
CA THR A 15 -8.45 -18.65 8.22
C THR A 15 -9.01 -19.38 9.44
N LEU A 16 -8.50 -20.58 9.77
CA LEU A 16 -8.89 -21.31 10.97
C LEU A 16 -8.40 -20.63 12.25
N LEU A 17 -7.23 -19.99 12.24
CA LEU A 17 -6.72 -19.22 13.36
C LEU A 17 -7.58 -17.97 13.58
N VAL A 18 -7.94 -17.25 12.52
CA VAL A 18 -8.84 -16.08 12.61
C VAL A 18 -10.23 -16.47 13.07
N ILE A 19 -10.81 -17.56 12.53
CA ILE A 19 -12.13 -18.07 12.94
C ILE A 19 -12.07 -18.58 14.39
N GLY A 20 -11.03 -19.31 14.77
CA GLY A 20 -10.82 -19.82 16.13
C GLY A 20 -10.62 -18.71 17.16
N LEU A 21 -9.89 -17.65 16.80
CA LEU A 21 -9.77 -16.44 17.61
C LEU A 21 -11.14 -15.76 17.76
N PHE A 22 -11.89 -15.63 16.65
CA PHE A 22 -13.21 -14.99 16.64
C PHE A 22 -14.25 -15.78 17.44
N THR A 23 -14.30 -17.12 17.34
CA THR A 23 -15.20 -17.96 18.14
C THR A 23 -14.79 -18.00 19.61
N ALA A 24 -13.49 -18.04 19.91
CA ALA A 24 -13.00 -17.91 21.29
C ALA A 24 -13.41 -16.57 21.91
N ILE A 25 -13.48 -15.48 21.12
CA ILE A 25 -13.93 -14.14 21.56
C ILE A 25 -15.46 -14.08 21.80
N LEU A 26 -16.27 -14.69 20.92
CA LEU A 26 -17.73 -14.56 20.94
C LEU A 26 -18.45 -15.44 21.96
N LEU A 27 -17.93 -16.64 22.24
CA LEU A 27 -18.56 -17.62 23.13
C LEU A 27 -18.74 -17.09 24.57
N PRO A 28 -17.71 -16.48 25.20
CA PRO A 28 -17.85 -15.98 26.57
C PRO A 28 -18.64 -14.67 26.67
N ALA A 29 -18.64 -13.83 25.62
CA ALA A 29 -19.40 -12.58 25.58
C ALA A 29 -20.92 -12.82 25.58
N SER A 30 -21.38 -13.98 25.09
CA SER A 30 -22.79 -14.34 25.05
C SER A 30 -23.37 -14.79 26.40
N GLN A 31 -22.54 -15.17 27.38
CA GLN A 31 -23.01 -15.89 28.57
C GLN A 31 -23.02 -15.05 29.86
N SER A 32 -22.47 -13.82 29.87
CA SER A 32 -22.48 -12.97 31.07
C SER A 32 -22.54 -11.48 30.69
N PRO A 33 -23.71 -10.83 30.73
CA PRO A 33 -23.90 -9.47 30.20
C PRO A 33 -23.35 -8.32 31.06
N ASN A 34 -22.90 -8.56 32.31
CA ASN A 34 -22.72 -7.49 33.31
C ASN A 34 -21.29 -7.29 33.84
N LEU A 35 -20.22 -7.65 33.11
CA LEU A 35 -18.85 -7.57 33.63
C LEU A 35 -18.14 -6.22 33.37
N PHE A 36 -18.62 -5.43 32.41
CA PHE A 36 -17.95 -4.20 31.99
C PHE A 36 -18.80 -2.97 32.32
N THR A 37 -18.31 -2.15 33.24
CA THR A 37 -18.83 -0.80 33.46
C THR A 37 -17.90 0.20 32.80
N LEU A 38 -18.45 1.05 31.91
CA LEU A 38 -17.69 2.15 31.34
C LEU A 38 -17.34 3.13 32.46
N LYS A 39 -16.06 3.48 32.56
CA LYS A 39 -15.65 4.58 33.44
C LYS A 39 -16.33 5.86 32.93
N PRO A 40 -16.74 6.80 33.81
CA PRO A 40 -17.05 8.14 33.33
C PRO A 40 -15.78 8.73 32.70
N PHE A 41 -15.80 8.88 31.36
CA PHE A 41 -14.72 9.49 30.60
C PHE A 41 -15.25 10.71 29.83
N GLY A 42 -14.41 11.74 29.72
CA GLY A 42 -14.69 12.96 28.96
C GLY A 42 -13.99 12.98 27.61
N TRP A 43 -14.31 14.00 26.81
CA TRP A 43 -13.62 14.26 25.54
C TRP A 43 -12.11 14.45 25.71
N SER A 44 -11.68 15.00 26.85
CA SER A 44 -10.27 15.14 27.20
C SER A 44 -9.55 13.80 27.25
N ASP A 45 -10.17 12.77 27.82
CA ASP A 45 -9.56 11.45 27.99
C ASP A 45 -9.38 10.76 26.64
N VAL A 46 -10.38 10.88 25.77
CA VAL A 46 -10.33 10.34 24.40
C VAL A 46 -9.24 11.03 23.58
N ILE A 47 -9.16 12.36 23.65
CA ILE A 47 -8.14 13.13 22.92
C ILE A 47 -6.74 12.81 23.47
N GLN A 48 -6.57 12.73 24.78
CA GLN A 48 -5.29 12.36 25.40
C GLN A 48 -4.85 10.96 24.97
N LEU A 49 -5.77 10.00 24.97
CA LEU A 49 -5.51 8.65 24.51
C LEU A 49 -5.09 8.61 23.04
N LEU A 50 -5.87 9.26 22.16
CA LEU A 50 -5.55 9.32 20.73
C LEU A 50 -4.22 10.02 20.48
N THR A 51 -3.93 11.10 21.20
CA THR A 51 -2.68 11.86 21.08
C THR A 51 -1.48 11.01 21.48
N PHE A 52 -1.60 10.27 22.58
CA PHE A 52 -0.55 9.36 23.03
C PHE A 52 -0.32 8.21 22.03
N LEU A 53 -1.40 7.60 21.54
CA LEU A 53 -1.32 6.55 20.51
C LEU A 53 -0.75 7.09 19.20
N LEU A 54 -1.10 8.32 18.81
CA LEU A 54 -0.55 9.01 17.63
C LEU A 54 0.95 9.25 17.78
N LEU A 55 1.40 9.70 18.95
CA LEU A 55 2.81 9.93 19.21
C LEU A 55 3.62 8.64 19.09
N ILE A 56 3.12 7.54 19.70
CA ILE A 56 3.76 6.22 19.58
C ILE A 56 3.77 5.76 18.12
N SER A 57 2.64 5.89 17.45
CA SER A 57 2.46 5.48 16.06
C SER A 57 3.41 6.23 15.11
N LEU A 58 3.54 7.55 15.26
CA LEU A 58 4.49 8.38 14.51
C LEU A 58 5.95 8.01 14.81
N PHE A 59 6.28 7.78 16.07
CA PHE A 59 7.63 7.37 16.44
C PHE A 59 7.98 6.00 15.83
N LEU A 60 7.05 5.05 15.89
CA LEU A 60 7.21 3.73 15.30
C LEU A 60 7.34 3.80 13.77
N GLU A 61 6.48 4.60 13.13
CA GLU A 61 6.54 4.87 11.69
C GLU A 61 7.93 5.39 11.29
N ARG A 62 8.42 6.41 12.01
CA ARG A 62 9.75 6.99 11.72
C ARG A 62 10.89 6.03 12.03
N ALA A 63 10.82 5.29 13.13
CA ALA A 63 11.84 4.30 13.48
C ALA A 63 11.94 3.22 12.39
N LEU A 64 10.81 2.66 11.97
CA LEU A 64 10.77 1.64 10.91
C LEU A 64 11.29 2.17 9.58
N GLU A 65 10.99 3.42 9.24
CA GLU A 65 11.53 4.04 8.04
C GLU A 65 13.06 4.10 8.09
N VAL A 66 13.64 4.53 9.22
CA VAL A 66 15.10 4.60 9.40
C VAL A 66 15.75 3.22 9.34
N PHE A 67 15.09 2.17 9.84
CA PHE A 67 15.63 0.80 9.77
C PHE A 67 15.52 0.18 8.36
N ILE A 68 14.42 0.42 7.65
CA ILE A 68 14.14 -0.25 6.36
C ILE A 68 14.78 0.50 5.20
N THR A 69 14.93 1.83 5.30
CA THR A 69 15.46 2.64 4.20
C THR A 69 16.87 2.24 3.77
N PRO A 70 17.85 2.00 4.68
CA PRO A 70 19.18 1.54 4.29
C PRO A 70 19.14 0.21 3.52
N TRP A 71 18.37 -0.76 4.01
CA TRP A 71 18.24 -2.06 3.36
C TRP A 71 17.53 -1.99 2.00
N ARG A 72 16.60 -1.04 1.84
CA ARG A 72 15.83 -0.84 0.60
C ARG A 72 16.62 -0.10 -0.49
N ARG A 73 17.56 0.77 -0.09
CA ARG A 73 18.15 1.80 -0.95
C ARG A 73 18.90 1.22 -2.15
N ASP A 74 19.77 0.24 -1.92
CA ASP A 74 20.67 -0.27 -2.97
C ASP A 74 19.90 -0.90 -4.15
N ILE A 75 18.83 -1.64 -3.85
CA ILE A 75 18.02 -2.32 -4.87
C ILE A 75 17.12 -1.30 -5.60
N ASP A 76 16.50 -0.37 -4.87
CA ASP A 76 15.66 0.66 -5.50
C ASP A 76 16.49 1.59 -6.40
N GLU A 77 17.71 1.96 -5.99
CA GLU A 77 18.62 2.77 -6.81
C GLU A 77 19.04 2.03 -8.08
N ASN A 78 19.37 0.74 -8.00
CA ASN A 78 19.71 -0.05 -9.18
C ASN A 78 18.52 -0.14 -10.17
N LEU A 79 17.31 -0.41 -9.67
CA LEU A 79 16.12 -0.45 -10.51
C LEU A 79 15.79 0.93 -11.11
N ASP A 80 15.94 2.00 -10.32
CA ASP A 80 15.73 3.38 -10.79
C ASP A 80 16.73 3.77 -11.89
N ASN A 81 18.00 3.40 -11.73
CA ASN A 81 19.04 3.63 -12.72
C ASN A 81 18.76 2.86 -14.02
N GLN A 82 18.28 1.62 -13.94
CA GLN A 82 17.89 0.83 -15.12
C GLN A 82 16.68 1.43 -15.84
N VAL A 83 15.66 1.89 -15.10
CA VAL A 83 14.49 2.57 -15.68
C VAL A 83 14.94 3.84 -16.39
N LYS A 84 15.74 4.69 -15.74
CA LYS A 84 16.27 5.93 -16.33
C LYS A 84 17.09 5.67 -17.58
N HIS A 85 17.92 4.63 -17.58
CA HIS A 85 18.71 4.26 -18.75
C HIS A 85 17.82 3.83 -19.93
N SER A 86 16.82 2.98 -19.68
CA SER A 86 15.87 2.56 -20.73
C SER A 86 15.04 3.73 -21.25
N GLU A 87 14.62 4.66 -20.38
CA GLU A 87 13.90 5.87 -20.79
C GLU A 87 14.74 6.79 -21.68
N ARG A 88 16.03 6.96 -21.37
CA ARG A 88 16.95 7.72 -22.24
C ARG A 88 17.03 7.08 -23.63
N ARG A 89 17.21 5.76 -23.71
CA ARG A 89 17.24 5.04 -24.99
C ARG A 89 15.94 5.19 -25.77
N ILE A 90 14.78 5.13 -25.10
CA ILE A 90 13.48 5.36 -25.74
C ILE A 90 13.42 6.76 -26.34
N THR A 91 13.89 7.78 -25.63
CA THR A 91 13.93 9.16 -26.14
C THR A 91 14.88 9.29 -27.32
N GLU A 92 16.09 8.74 -27.23
CA GLU A 92 17.09 8.76 -28.31
C GLU A 92 16.56 8.09 -29.58
N ILE A 93 15.95 6.90 -29.47
CA ILE A 93 15.37 6.18 -30.62
C ILE A 93 14.20 6.97 -31.22
N LYS A 94 13.35 7.60 -30.40
CA LYS A 94 12.25 8.45 -30.89
C LYS A 94 12.77 9.66 -31.67
N GLU A 95 13.82 10.32 -31.19
CA GLU A 95 14.43 11.46 -31.88
C GLU A 95 15.05 11.03 -33.22
N GLN A 96 15.65 9.84 -33.28
CA GLN A 96 16.17 9.27 -34.54
C GLN A 96 15.04 9.01 -35.54
N ILE A 97 13.96 8.33 -35.13
CA ILE A 97 12.79 8.08 -35.98
C ILE A 97 12.18 9.40 -36.49
N GLU A 98 12.07 10.42 -35.63
CA GLU A 98 11.55 11.73 -36.03
C GLU A 98 12.47 12.41 -37.06
N THR A 99 13.78 12.29 -36.90
CA THR A 99 14.77 12.84 -37.84
C THR A 99 14.70 12.15 -39.19
N GLU A 100 14.64 10.81 -39.22
CA GLU A 100 14.49 10.02 -40.44
C GLU A 100 13.18 10.33 -41.16
N ASN A 101 12.07 10.45 -40.43
CA ASN A 101 10.78 10.83 -41.00
C ASN A 101 10.80 12.23 -41.61
N LYS A 102 11.44 13.22 -40.96
CA LYS A 102 11.62 14.56 -41.52
C LYS A 102 12.44 14.54 -42.81
N GLN A 103 13.51 13.74 -42.86
CA GLN A 103 14.31 13.58 -44.08
C GLN A 103 13.48 12.97 -45.21
N LEU A 104 12.71 11.91 -44.93
CA LEU A 104 11.79 11.31 -45.90
C LEU A 104 10.75 12.31 -46.42
N GLU A 105 10.12 13.10 -45.55
CA GLU A 105 9.17 14.14 -45.97
C GLU A 105 9.81 15.21 -46.85
N THR A 106 11.03 15.65 -46.54
CA THR A 106 11.74 16.63 -47.40
C THR A 106 12.04 16.05 -48.77
N LEU A 107 12.38 14.77 -48.87
CA LEU A 107 12.64 14.10 -50.15
C LEU A 107 11.37 13.94 -50.97
N ILE A 108 10.25 13.54 -50.36
CA ILE A 108 8.95 13.42 -51.04
C ILE A 108 8.52 14.78 -51.61
N ARG A 109 8.67 15.86 -50.83
CA ARG A 109 8.38 17.22 -51.32
C ARG A 109 9.28 17.65 -52.46
N LEU A 110 10.56 17.27 -52.45
CA LEU A 110 11.49 17.58 -53.55
C LEU A 110 11.17 16.77 -54.81
N GLU A 111 10.70 15.52 -54.68
CA GLU A 111 10.25 14.70 -55.80
C GLU A 111 9.04 15.31 -56.53
N GLU A 112 8.12 15.94 -55.80
CA GLU A 112 6.97 16.65 -56.40
C GLU A 112 7.37 17.91 -57.20
N ILE A 113 8.58 18.46 -57.00
CA ILE A 113 8.96 19.80 -57.51
C ILE A 113 9.88 19.77 -58.76
N SER A 114 10.66 18.71 -59.05
CA SER A 114 11.63 18.76 -60.17
C SER A 114 11.95 17.43 -60.86
N SER A 115 11.78 17.38 -62.19
CA SER A 115 12.17 16.28 -63.07
C SER A 115 13.61 16.37 -63.59
N ARG A 116 14.34 17.46 -63.31
CA ARG A 116 15.70 17.73 -63.84
C ARG A 116 16.83 17.47 -62.83
N ASP A 117 16.61 17.68 -61.54
CA ASP A 117 17.61 17.42 -60.45
C ASP A 117 17.53 16.00 -59.87
N ARG A 118 16.66 15.17 -60.46
CA ARG A 118 16.23 13.86 -59.98
C ARG A 118 17.35 12.82 -59.85
N LYS A 119 18.42 12.93 -60.63
CA LYS A 119 19.46 11.89 -60.73
C LYS A 119 20.53 11.98 -59.64
N ASP A 120 20.86 13.18 -59.18
CA ASP A 120 21.96 13.37 -58.25
C ASP A 120 21.53 13.15 -56.79
N ILE A 121 20.26 13.43 -56.47
CA ILE A 121 19.69 13.27 -55.12
C ILE A 121 19.26 11.81 -54.86
N ILE A 122 18.62 11.15 -55.85
CA ILE A 122 18.18 9.75 -55.73
C ILE A 122 19.38 8.79 -55.76
N ALA A 123 20.50 9.16 -56.39
CA ALA A 123 21.72 8.35 -56.35
C ALA A 123 22.37 8.30 -54.95
N GLN A 124 22.10 9.28 -54.07
CA GLN A 124 22.60 9.30 -52.70
C GLN A 124 21.65 8.66 -51.68
N PHE A 125 20.35 8.59 -51.98
CA PHE A 125 19.36 8.06 -51.05
C PHE A 125 18.83 6.71 -51.53
N ASN A 126 19.11 5.65 -50.79
CA ASN A 126 18.62 4.31 -51.10
C ASN A 126 17.34 4.02 -50.29
N PRO A 127 16.13 4.27 -50.82
CA PRO A 127 14.88 4.25 -50.04
C PRO A 127 14.56 2.88 -49.45
N ALA A 128 15.01 1.80 -50.08
CA ALA A 128 14.86 0.45 -49.54
C ALA A 128 15.68 0.24 -48.25
N GLN A 129 16.81 0.94 -48.11
CA GLN A 129 17.66 0.89 -46.93
C GLN A 129 17.06 1.70 -45.77
N THR A 130 16.53 2.89 -46.04
CA THR A 130 15.84 3.74 -45.05
C THR A 130 14.56 3.11 -44.50
N ILE A 131 13.80 2.40 -45.34
CA ILE A 131 12.61 1.65 -44.90
C ILE A 131 13.01 0.43 -44.05
N GLY A 132 14.18 -0.16 -44.29
CA GLY A 132 14.73 -1.23 -43.45
C GLY A 132 15.14 -0.72 -42.06
N ASP A 133 15.88 0.40 -42.03
CA ASP A 133 16.37 1.02 -40.79
C ASP A 133 15.24 1.49 -39.87
N THR A 134 14.21 2.15 -40.44
CA THR A 134 13.03 2.59 -39.68
C THR A 134 12.24 1.44 -39.05
N ASN A 135 12.13 0.30 -39.72
CA ASN A 135 11.48 -0.90 -39.17
C ASN A 135 12.31 -1.53 -38.03
N GLU A 136 13.64 -1.49 -38.15
CA GLU A 136 14.54 -1.93 -37.08
C GLU A 136 14.46 -1.01 -35.86
N LEU A 137 14.50 0.32 -36.05
CA LEU A 137 14.33 1.30 -34.97
C LEU A 137 12.99 1.16 -34.26
N ASN A 138 11.89 0.96 -34.99
CA ASN A 138 10.58 0.74 -34.37
C ASN A 138 10.55 -0.55 -33.53
N THR A 139 11.21 -1.61 -34.00
CA THR A 139 11.35 -2.86 -33.24
C THR A 139 12.17 -2.64 -31.97
N GLN A 140 13.29 -1.91 -32.04
CA GLN A 140 14.11 -1.55 -30.89
C GLN A 140 13.34 -0.65 -29.89
N LEU A 141 12.56 0.31 -30.39
CA LEU A 141 11.71 1.18 -29.58
C LEU A 141 10.69 0.35 -28.78
N HIS A 142 9.98 -0.55 -29.45
CA HIS A 142 9.01 -1.42 -28.79
C HIS A 142 9.66 -2.31 -27.73
N GLN A 143 10.85 -2.86 -28.03
CA GLN A 143 11.60 -3.68 -27.09
C GLN A 143 12.02 -2.89 -25.84
N GLU A 144 12.53 -1.66 -26.01
CA GLU A 144 12.91 -0.81 -24.87
C GLU A 144 11.68 -0.32 -24.08
N MET A 145 10.56 -0.03 -24.75
CA MET A 145 9.30 0.30 -24.07
C MET A 145 8.82 -0.84 -23.18
N GLU A 146 8.84 -2.08 -23.67
CA GLU A 146 8.47 -3.25 -22.87
C GLU A 146 9.48 -3.49 -21.73
N ARG A 147 10.77 -3.29 -21.98
CA ARG A 147 11.81 -3.37 -20.95
C ARG A 147 11.57 -2.35 -19.83
N SER A 148 11.28 -1.09 -20.17
CA SER A 148 10.98 -0.04 -19.19
C SER A 148 9.73 -0.36 -18.36
N LYS A 149 8.67 -0.89 -19.00
CA LYS A 149 7.46 -1.35 -18.30
C LYS A 149 7.76 -2.48 -17.31
N ASP A 150 8.53 -3.49 -17.72
CA ASP A 150 8.92 -4.61 -16.86
C ASP A 150 9.74 -4.13 -15.66
N LEU A 151 10.71 -3.24 -15.87
CA LEU A 151 11.52 -2.65 -14.80
C LEU A 151 10.67 -1.84 -13.81
N ARG A 152 9.74 -1.02 -14.31
CA ARG A 152 8.78 -0.27 -13.47
C ARG A 152 7.91 -1.20 -12.64
N LEU A 153 7.43 -2.29 -13.24
CA LEU A 153 6.64 -3.31 -12.55
C LEU A 153 7.46 -4.00 -11.46
N LYS A 154 8.70 -4.41 -11.75
CA LYS A 154 9.63 -4.98 -10.77
C LYS A 154 9.88 -4.05 -9.60
N ARG A 155 10.10 -2.75 -9.86
CA ARG A 155 10.26 -1.72 -8.82
C ARG A 155 9.00 -1.57 -7.96
N ALA A 156 7.82 -1.51 -8.59
CA ALA A 156 6.55 -1.40 -7.89
C ALA A 156 6.30 -2.62 -6.99
N LEU A 157 6.59 -3.83 -7.48
CA LEU A 157 6.51 -5.07 -6.69
C LEU A 157 7.47 -5.04 -5.51
N TYR A 158 8.74 -4.67 -5.73
CA TYR A 158 9.73 -4.55 -4.66
C TYR A 158 9.30 -3.56 -3.57
N LYS A 159 8.77 -2.40 -3.96
CA LYS A 159 8.24 -1.39 -3.02
C LYS A 159 7.03 -1.91 -2.24
N SER A 160 6.16 -2.67 -2.90
CA SER A 160 4.99 -3.30 -2.26
C SER A 160 5.42 -4.35 -1.22
N GLU A 161 6.36 -5.21 -1.57
CA GLU A 161 6.89 -6.27 -0.71
C GLU A 161 7.60 -5.70 0.53
N THR A 162 8.45 -4.69 0.35
CA THR A 162 9.11 -3.99 1.47
C THR A 162 8.10 -3.29 2.39
N ARG A 163 7.05 -2.66 1.84
CA ARG A 163 5.96 -2.07 2.63
C ARG A 163 5.20 -3.14 3.43
N ARG A 164 4.97 -4.31 2.86
CA ARG A 164 4.31 -5.43 3.56
C ARG A 164 5.13 -5.89 4.75
N ILE A 165 6.44 -6.04 4.59
CA ILE A 165 7.35 -6.40 5.69
C ILE A 165 7.33 -5.33 6.78
N ALA A 166 7.39 -4.04 6.40
CA ALA A 166 7.30 -2.93 7.33
C ALA A 166 6.02 -2.98 8.18
N LEU A 167 4.88 -3.27 7.54
CA LEU A 167 3.58 -3.36 8.20
C LEU A 167 3.53 -4.52 9.20
N TRP A 168 4.05 -5.70 8.83
CA TRP A 168 4.13 -6.83 9.75
C TRP A 168 5.05 -6.56 10.94
N LEU A 169 6.18 -5.90 10.70
CA LEU A 169 7.11 -5.50 11.76
C LEU A 169 6.47 -4.47 12.70
N ALA A 170 5.76 -3.48 12.15
CA ALA A 170 5.00 -2.50 12.91
C ALA A 170 3.92 -3.17 13.78
N LEU A 171 3.18 -4.13 13.21
CA LEU A 171 2.16 -4.89 13.92
C LEU A 171 2.77 -5.70 15.06
N PHE A 172 3.87 -6.41 14.80
CA PHE A 172 4.56 -7.17 15.83
C PHE A 172 5.04 -6.28 16.98
N ILE A 173 5.67 -5.15 16.68
CA ILE A 173 6.14 -4.19 17.70
C ILE A 173 4.95 -3.56 18.43
N GLY A 174 3.88 -3.18 17.73
CA GLY A 174 2.66 -2.64 18.33
C GLY A 174 1.98 -3.62 19.28
N LEU A 175 1.95 -4.90 18.94
CA LEU A 175 1.45 -5.97 19.82
C LEU A 175 2.33 -6.15 21.06
N LEU A 176 3.67 -6.09 20.92
CA LEU A 176 4.58 -6.13 22.06
C LEU A 176 4.38 -4.94 23.00
N ILE A 177 4.31 -3.73 22.44
CA ILE A 177 4.03 -2.49 23.18
C ILE A 177 2.71 -2.59 23.95
N SER A 178 1.68 -3.15 23.30
CA SER A 178 0.39 -3.29 23.94
C SER A 178 0.35 -4.40 24.99
N GLY A 179 1.09 -5.49 24.78
CA GLY A 179 1.28 -6.54 25.76
C GLY A 179 1.96 -6.06 27.05
N VAL A 180 2.92 -5.12 26.93
CA VAL A 180 3.66 -4.53 28.06
C VAL A 180 2.80 -3.59 28.92
N GLY A 181 1.68 -3.07 28.39
CA GLY A 181 0.71 -2.30 29.18
C GLY A 181 0.18 -1.03 28.55
N ILE A 182 0.57 -0.71 27.30
CA ILE A 182 -0.06 0.40 26.56
C ILE A 182 -1.35 -0.12 25.92
N ARG A 183 -2.48 0.17 26.56
CA ARG A 183 -3.79 -0.41 26.24
C ARG A 183 -4.83 0.69 26.11
N ALA A 184 -5.56 0.70 25.00
CA ALA A 184 -6.46 1.80 24.65
C ALA A 184 -7.85 1.66 25.27
N LEU A 185 -8.39 0.44 25.28
CA LEU A 185 -9.72 0.18 25.81
C LEU A 185 -9.71 -0.08 27.31
N GLU A 186 -8.68 -0.72 27.86
CA GLU A 186 -8.55 -0.92 29.32
C GLU A 186 -8.51 0.41 30.07
N THR A 187 -7.99 1.48 29.47
CA THR A 187 -8.05 2.83 30.07
C THR A 187 -9.46 3.41 30.19
N LEU A 188 -10.43 2.93 29.41
CA LEU A 188 -11.81 3.44 29.38
C LEU A 188 -12.81 2.54 30.13
N VAL A 189 -12.40 1.33 30.51
CA VAL A 189 -13.27 0.32 31.11
C VAL A 189 -12.81 0.01 32.53
N THR A 190 -13.76 0.02 33.48
CA THR A 190 -13.50 -0.50 34.84
C THR A 190 -13.97 -1.94 34.89
N ILE A 191 -13.06 -2.85 35.22
CA ILE A 191 -13.37 -4.26 35.43
C ILE A 191 -13.90 -4.39 36.85
N GLN A 192 -15.17 -4.77 36.99
CA GLN A 192 -15.77 -4.98 38.30
C GLN A 192 -15.36 -6.37 38.82
N GLU A 193 -14.72 -6.43 39.99
CA GLU A 193 -14.36 -7.70 40.63
C GLU A 193 -15.64 -8.41 41.09
N PHE A 194 -15.91 -9.58 40.50
CA PHE A 194 -17.01 -10.46 40.93
C PHE A 194 -16.39 -11.68 41.62
N ASP A 195 -16.60 -11.79 42.93
CA ASP A 195 -16.03 -12.85 43.78
C ASP A 195 -16.62 -14.26 43.52
N GLN A 196 -17.67 -14.40 42.70
CA GLN A 196 -18.52 -15.60 42.73
C GLN A 196 -18.37 -16.59 41.57
N GLU A 197 -17.69 -16.29 40.45
CA GLU A 197 -17.54 -17.25 39.34
C GLU A 197 -16.17 -17.12 38.61
N PRO A 198 -15.08 -17.73 39.13
CA PRO A 198 -13.72 -17.47 38.68
C PRO A 198 -13.40 -17.97 37.25
N MET A 199 -14.08 -19.00 36.74
CA MET A 199 -13.71 -19.59 35.43
C MET A 199 -14.18 -18.72 34.25
N PHE A 200 -15.41 -18.22 34.27
CA PHE A 200 -15.96 -17.38 33.19
C PHE A 200 -15.40 -15.96 33.24
N TYR A 201 -15.12 -15.44 34.44
CA TYR A 201 -14.46 -14.17 34.69
C TYR A 201 -13.09 -14.07 33.98
N ASN A 202 -12.25 -15.10 34.16
CA ASN A 202 -10.91 -15.15 33.56
C ASN A 202 -10.95 -15.22 32.02
N GLY A 203 -11.93 -15.94 31.46
CA GLY A 203 -12.11 -16.03 30.01
C GLY A 203 -12.48 -14.69 29.37
N GLN A 204 -13.44 -13.97 29.96
CA GLN A 204 -13.89 -12.67 29.46
C GLN A 204 -12.78 -11.60 29.55
N ILE A 205 -12.03 -11.56 30.66
CA ILE A 205 -10.89 -10.64 30.81
C ILE A 205 -9.80 -10.96 29.81
N PHE A 206 -9.49 -12.24 29.59
CA PHE A 206 -8.51 -12.65 28.60
C PHE A 206 -8.90 -12.20 27.19
N ILE A 207 -10.18 -12.34 26.83
CA ILE A 207 -10.73 -11.92 25.54
C ILE A 207 -10.69 -10.40 25.38
N PHE A 208 -11.15 -9.67 26.39
CA PHE A 208 -11.13 -8.21 26.40
C PHE A 208 -9.70 -7.70 26.22
N ARG A 209 -8.75 -8.24 26.98
CA ARG A 209 -7.34 -7.88 26.87
C ARG A 209 -6.73 -8.27 25.52
N SER A 210 -7.11 -9.41 24.96
CA SER A 210 -6.65 -9.83 23.63
C SER A 210 -7.17 -8.91 22.55
N LEU A 211 -8.45 -8.53 22.61
CA LEU A 211 -9.08 -7.60 21.68
C LEU A 211 -8.47 -6.20 21.79
N ASP A 212 -8.29 -5.70 23.01
CA ASP A 212 -7.65 -4.41 23.25
C ASP A 212 -6.19 -4.40 22.77
N THR A 213 -5.45 -5.48 23.03
CA THR A 213 -4.06 -5.63 22.55
C THR A 213 -4.01 -5.61 21.02
N LEU A 214 -4.92 -6.31 20.36
CA LEU A 214 -4.98 -6.39 18.91
C LEU A 214 -5.43 -5.07 18.28
N LEU A 215 -6.40 -4.38 18.88
CA LEU A 215 -6.88 -3.08 18.43
C LEU A 215 -5.82 -2.00 18.64
N THR A 216 -5.19 -1.95 19.81
CA THR A 216 -4.15 -0.99 20.14
C THR A 216 -2.90 -1.22 19.28
N GLY A 217 -2.42 -2.47 19.20
CA GLY A 217 -1.28 -2.83 18.37
C GLY A 217 -1.55 -2.60 16.88
N GLY A 218 -2.76 -2.92 16.41
CA GLY A 218 -3.20 -2.64 15.04
C GLY A 218 -3.29 -1.15 14.72
N LEU A 219 -3.77 -0.33 15.66
CA LEU A 219 -3.85 1.12 15.51
C LEU A 219 -2.45 1.76 15.47
N ILE A 220 -1.55 1.33 16.35
CA ILE A 220 -0.15 1.75 16.37
C ILE A 220 0.55 1.35 15.05
N ALA A 221 0.35 0.12 14.60
CA ALA A 221 0.94 -0.39 13.35
C ALA A 221 0.37 0.28 12.10
N GLY A 222 -0.86 0.77 12.19
CA GLY A 222 -1.53 1.53 11.13
C GLY A 222 -0.90 2.90 10.85
N GLY A 223 0.02 3.37 11.70
CA GLY A 223 0.62 4.69 11.54
C GLY A 223 -0.38 5.82 11.80
N SER A 224 -0.02 7.03 11.37
CA SER A 224 -0.93 8.18 11.32
C SER A 224 -2.18 7.93 10.47
N ASP A 225 -2.05 7.14 9.39
CA ASP A 225 -3.15 6.71 8.52
C ASP A 225 -4.23 5.89 9.26
N GLY A 226 -3.82 5.02 10.18
CA GLY A 226 -4.72 4.20 10.99
C GLY A 226 -5.64 5.04 11.88
N ILE A 227 -5.05 6.03 12.55
CA ILE A 227 -5.79 6.96 13.43
C ILE A 227 -6.71 7.86 12.61
N HIS A 228 -6.23 8.37 11.48
CA HIS A 228 -7.05 9.21 10.60
C HIS A 228 -8.27 8.45 10.04
N LYS A 229 -8.12 7.16 9.71
CA LYS A 229 -9.25 6.31 9.33
C LYS A 229 -10.23 6.08 10.48
N LEU A 230 -9.72 5.85 11.69
CA LEU A 230 -10.56 5.69 12.89
C LEU A 230 -11.40 6.94 13.13
N VAL A 231 -10.77 8.12 13.08
CA VAL A 231 -11.47 9.41 13.20
C VAL A 231 -12.55 9.54 12.14
N ARG A 232 -12.25 9.23 10.86
CA ARG A 232 -13.25 9.28 9.78
C ARG A 232 -14.44 8.36 10.04
N VAL A 233 -14.19 7.11 10.43
CA VAL A 233 -15.26 6.15 10.75
C VAL A 233 -16.14 6.72 11.87
N PHE A 234 -15.53 7.22 12.94
CA PHE A 234 -16.25 7.82 14.06
C PHE A 234 -17.09 9.03 13.66
N THR A 235 -16.54 9.97 12.89
CA THR A 235 -17.27 11.15 12.42
C THR A 235 -18.44 10.77 11.51
N THR A 236 -18.24 9.81 10.59
CA THR A 236 -19.32 9.32 9.71
C THR A 236 -20.45 8.66 10.51
N PHE A 237 -20.13 7.82 11.50
CA PHE A 237 -21.14 7.21 12.36
C PHE A 237 -21.94 8.25 13.17
N LEU A 238 -21.28 9.30 13.67
CA LEU A 238 -21.95 10.40 14.39
C LEU A 238 -22.89 11.19 13.47
N GLU A 239 -22.44 11.53 12.27
CA GLU A 239 -23.24 12.24 11.28
C GLU A 239 -24.47 11.43 10.85
N GLU A 240 -24.31 10.12 10.60
CA GLU A 240 -25.42 9.22 10.27
C GLU A 240 -26.41 9.09 11.43
N THR A 241 -25.92 8.99 12.66
CA THR A 241 -26.77 8.88 13.86
C THR A 241 -27.54 10.17 14.10
N GLN A 242 -26.89 11.33 14.00
CA GLN A 242 -27.57 12.63 14.08
C GLN A 242 -28.64 12.77 13.00
N THR A 243 -28.33 12.38 11.77
CA THR A 243 -29.27 12.47 10.64
C THR A 243 -30.47 11.55 10.86
N ARG A 244 -30.26 10.32 11.36
CA ARG A 244 -31.34 9.40 11.72
C ARG A 244 -32.24 9.96 12.82
N ILE A 245 -31.65 10.50 13.89
CA ILE A 245 -32.41 11.10 15.00
C ILE A 245 -33.23 12.30 14.51
N LYS A 246 -32.61 13.18 13.70
CA LYS A 246 -33.27 14.34 13.11
C LYS A 246 -34.45 13.93 12.20
N ASN A 247 -34.27 12.90 11.38
CA ASN A 247 -35.32 12.39 10.49
C ASN A 247 -36.42 11.59 11.22
N SER A 248 -36.14 11.04 12.41
CA SER A 248 -37.16 10.39 13.25
C SER A 248 -37.98 11.36 14.10
N LEU A 249 -37.57 12.64 14.17
CA LEU A 249 -38.22 13.71 14.92
C LEU A 249 -39.04 14.66 14.01
N VAL A 250 -39.06 14.40 12.69
CA VAL A 250 -39.88 15.07 11.67
C VAL A 250 -40.95 14.09 11.19
#